data_AF-A0AA51H619-F1
#
_entry.id   AF-A0AA51H619-F1
#
_cell.length_a   1.000
_cell.length_b   1.000
_cell.length_c   1.000
_cell.angle_alpha   90.00
_cell.angle_beta   90.00
_cell.angle_gamma   90.00
#
_symmetry.space_group_name_H-M   'P 1'
#
loop_
_entity.id
_entity.type
_entity.pdbx_description
1 polymer ?
#
loop_
_entity_poly.entity_id
_entity_poly.type
_entity_poly.pdbx_seq_one_letter_code
_entity_poly.pdbx_strand_id
1 'polypeptide(L)' 'MEEKAIIYACSIHVDMAIDDAVNESEAAPEVLKVQSEKCSYCNEEAEYQIKL' A
#
# COMPACT_ATOMS: atom_id res chain seq x y z
N MET A 1 12.69 10.25 13.49
CA MET A 1 12.80 8.99 12.74
C MET A 1 11.49 8.88 12.00
N GLU A 2 11.49 9.13 10.70
CA GLU A 2 10.27 9.03 9.89
C GLU A 2 9.97 7.56 9.68
N GLU A 3 8.96 7.05 10.38
CA GLU A 3 8.40 5.73 10.12
C GLU A 3 7.66 5.83 8.78
N LYS A 4 8.31 5.39 7.69
CA LYS A 4 7.70 5.32 6.36
C LYS A 4 6.41 4.49 6.46
N ALA A 5 5.26 5.07 6.13
CA ALA A 5 4.01 4.36 6.03
C ALA A 5 4.11 3.34 4.88
N ILE A 6 4.05 2.06 5.23
CA ILE A 6 4.00 0.95 4.26
C ILE A 6 2.59 0.39 4.31
N ILE A 7 1.88 0.45 3.18
CA ILE A 7 0.54 -0.12 3.04
C ILE A 7 0.63 -1.34 2.14
N TYR A 8 0.06 -2.47 2.57
CA TYR A 8 -0.05 -3.67 1.77
C TYR A 8 -1.46 -3.80 1.22
N ALA A 9 -1.59 -4.06 -0.08
CA ALA A 9 -2.89 -4.13 -0.74
C ALA A 9 -2.96 -5.31 -1.71
N CYS A 10 -4.13 -5.94 -1.80
CA CYS A 10 -4.44 -6.88 -2.88
C CYS A 10 -4.77 -6.11 -4.17
N SER A 11 -4.89 -6.81 -5.30
CA SER A 11 -5.29 -6.20 -6.59
C SER A 11 -6.59 -5.41 -6.56
N ILE A 12 -7.50 -5.71 -5.63
CA ILE A 12 -8.80 -5.01 -5.52
C ILE A 12 -8.65 -3.70 -4.74
N HIS A 13 -7.79 -3.66 -3.72
CA HIS A 13 -7.64 -2.51 -2.82
C HIS A 13 -6.41 -1.65 -3.13
N VAL A 14 -5.66 -1.96 -4.19
CA VAL A 14 -4.45 -1.22 -4.57
C VAL A 14 -4.73 0.25 -4.85
N ASP A 15 -5.84 0.57 -5.52
CA ASP A 15 -6.21 1.96 -5.82
C ASP A 15 -6.54 2.74 -4.54
N MET A 16 -7.27 2.12 -3.60
CA MET A 16 -7.55 2.72 -2.29
C MET A 16 -6.27 2.96 -1.48
N ALA A 17 -5.35 2.01 -1.51
CA ALA A 17 -4.06 2.13 -0.82
C ALA A 17 -3.18 3.24 -1.38
N ILE A 18 -3.21 3.44 -2.71
CA ILE A 18 -2.51 4.53 -3.36
C ILE A 18 -3.16 5.86 -2.97
N ASP A 19 -4.49 5.97 -3.02
CA ASP A 19 -5.19 7.19 -2.62
C ASP A 19 -4.91 7.57 -1.17
N ASP A 20 -4.90 6.61 -0.23
CA ASP A 20 -4.55 6.86 1.17
C ASP A 20 -3.10 7.37 1.31
N ALA A 21 -2.14 6.73 0.64
CA ALA A 21 -0.73 7.14 0.67
C ALA A 21 -0.52 8.54 0.07
N VAL A 22 -1.22 8.86 -1.03
CA VAL A 22 -1.17 10.18 -1.66
C VAL A 22 -1.82 11.24 -0.76
N ASN A 23 -2.94 10.94 -0.10
CA ASN A 23 -3.57 11.87 0.82
C ASN A 23 -2.71 12.16 2.06
N GLU A 24 -1.95 11.17 2.55
CA GLU A 24 -1.10 11.34 3.73
C GLU A 24 0.19 12.12 3.44
N SER A 25 0.84 11.86 2.31
CA SER A 25 2.15 12.46 1.99
C SER A 25 2.16 13.47 0.85
N GLU A 26 1.01 13.75 0.23
CA GLU A 26 0.86 14.67 -0.90
C GLU A 26 1.82 14.37 -2.06
N ALA A 27 2.28 13.11 -2.17
CA ALA A 27 3.30 12.65 -3.11
C ALA A 27 2.91 11.30 -3.72
N ALA A 28 3.39 11.04 -4.94
CA ALA A 28 3.16 9.76 -5.61
C ALA A 28 3.95 8.64 -4.91
N PRO A 29 3.27 7.60 -4.37
CA PRO A 29 3.95 6.51 -3.71
C PRO A 29 4.61 5.55 -4.71
N GLU A 30 5.62 4.81 -4.25
CA GLU A 30 6.16 3.66 -4.97
C GLU A 30 5.28 2.44 -4.75
N VAL A 31 4.88 1.77 -5.83
CA VAL A 31 4.11 0.53 -5.80
C VAL A 31 4.98 -0.64 -6.26
N LEU A 32 5.23 -1.58 -5.35
CA LEU A 32 6.04 -2.78 -5.57
C LEU A 32 5.16 -4.02 -5.52
N LYS A 33 5.44 -5.05 -6.33
CA LYS A 33 4.74 -6.34 -6.21
C LYS A 33 5.31 -7.19 -5.08
N VAL A 34 4.44 -7.72 -4.24
CA VAL A 34 4.75 -8.66 -3.15
C VAL A 34 3.82 -9.88 -3.23
N GLN A 35 4.21 -10.99 -2.60
CA GLN A 35 3.44 -12.26 -2.64
C GLN A 35 3.42 -12.96 -1.27
N SER A 36 3.72 -12.26 -0.18
CA SER A 36 3.84 -12.87 1.15
C SER A 36 3.23 -12.04 2.27
N GLU A 37 2.56 -10.95 1.91
CA GLU A 37 1.94 -10.03 2.86
C GLU A 37 0.42 -10.12 2.77
N LYS A 38 -0.27 -9.52 3.74
CA LYS A 38 -1.73 -9.45 3.75
C LYS A 38 -2.20 -8.05 3.46
N CYS A 39 -3.28 -7.95 2.72
CA CYS A 39 -3.96 -6.70 2.42
C CYS A 39 -4.44 -6.06 3.74
N SER A 40 -4.05 -4.81 3.99
CA SER A 40 -4.48 -4.06 5.19
C SER A 40 -5.99 -3.81 5.24
N TYR A 41 -6.69 -3.92 4.11
CA TYR A 41 -8.13 -3.62 3.98
C TYR A 41 -9.02 -4.85 4.16
N CYS A 42 -8.67 -5.98 3.53
CA CYS A 42 -9.49 -7.19 3.53
C CYS A 42 -8.83 -8.43 4.15
N ASN A 43 -7.56 -8.33 4.58
CA ASN A 43 -6.74 -9.45 5.09
C ASN A 43 -6.52 -10.61 4.10
N GLU A 44 -6.89 -10.46 2.83
CA GLU A 44 -6.51 -11.38 1.76
C GLU A 44 -5.02 -11.22 1.39
N GLU A 45 -4.53 -12.04 0.46
CA GLU A 45 -3.14 -11.94 0.00
C GLU A 45 -2.88 -10.58 -0.66
N ALA A 46 -1.89 -9.85 -0.15
CA ALA A 46 -1.43 -8.62 -0.77
C ALA A 46 -0.53 -8.96 -1.96
N GLU A 47 -0.83 -8.30 -3.08
CA GLU A 47 -0.05 -8.37 -4.30
C GLU A 47 0.86 -7.14 -4.44
N TYR A 48 0.59 -6.09 -3.68
CA TYR A 48 1.24 -4.78 -3.78
C TYR A 48 1.64 -4.24 -2.41
N GLN A 49 2.83 -3.64 -2.38
CA GLN A 49 3.36 -2.84 -1.29
C GLN A 49 3.47 -1.40 -1.79
N ILE A 50 2.78 -0.49 -1.10
CA ILE A 50 2.77 0.94 -1.33
C ILE A 50 3.67 1.55 -0.25
N LYS A 51 4.72 2.27 -0.68
CA LYS A 51 5.64 2.96 0.23
C LYS A 51 5.93 4.36 -0.31
N LEU A 52 6.18 5.31 0.59
CA LEU A 52 6.73 6.64 0.29
C LEU A 52 8.24 6.65 0.60
#